data_AF-A0A535NQS1-F1
#
_entry.id   AF-A0A535NQS1-F1
#
_cell.length_a   1.000
_cell.length_b   1.000
_cell.length_c   1.000
_cell.angle_alpha   90.00
_cell.angle_beta   90.00
_cell.angle_gamma   90.00
#
_symmetry.space_group_name_H-M   'P 1'
#
loop_
_entity.id
_entity.type
_entity.pdbx_description
1 polymer ?
#
loop_
_entity_poly.entity_id
_entity_poly.type
_entity_poly.pdbx_seq_one_letter_code
_entity_poly.pdbx_strand_id
1 'polypeptide(L)' 'MVNGSRVVVTGTGAITSLGHTTRETWEAVKAGRSGVRRVQAFDPSGMPSQVASEVVDFKPETRLDRKEARRMSR' A
#
# COMPACT_ATOMS: atom_id res chain seq x y z
N MET A 1 -30.34 20.62 -16.98
CA MET A 1 -28.91 20.73 -16.63
C MET A 1 -28.77 20.49 -15.14
N VAL A 2 -28.13 19.39 -14.72
CA VAL A 2 -27.89 19.15 -13.30
C VAL A 2 -26.82 20.14 -12.84
N ASN A 3 -27.23 21.16 -12.08
CA ASN A 3 -26.34 22.16 -11.51
C ASN A 3 -25.68 21.56 -10.26
N GLY A 4 -24.81 20.58 -10.46
CA GLY A 4 -24.05 19.94 -9.38
C GLY A 4 -22.80 20.75 -9.07
N SER A 5 -22.52 20.98 -7.78
CA SER A 5 -21.28 21.60 -7.33
C SER A 5 -20.06 20.87 -7.90
N ARG A 6 -19.08 21.61 -8.43
CA ARG A 6 -17.83 21.03 -8.92
C ARG A 6 -17.04 20.46 -7.75
N VAL A 7 -16.78 19.17 -7.78
CA VAL A 7 -15.94 18.46 -6.80
C VAL A 7 -14.58 18.18 -7.44
N VAL A 8 -13.51 18.37 -6.67
CA VAL A 8 -12.12 18.14 -7.11
C VAL A 8 -11.35 17.35 -6.05
N VAL A 9 -10.29 16.66 -6.49
CA VAL A 9 -9.35 15.96 -5.61
C VAL A 9 -8.25 16.92 -5.20
N THR A 10 -8.10 17.19 -3.91
CA THR A 10 -7.09 18.12 -3.36
C THR A 10 -5.95 17.43 -2.63
N GLY A 11 -6.06 16.12 -2.39
CA GLY A 11 -5.04 15.34 -1.68
C GLY A 11 -5.04 13.89 -2.12
N THR A 12 -3.87 13.27 -2.09
CA THR A 12 -3.69 11.83 -2.35
C THR A 12 -2.74 11.24 -1.32
N GLY A 13 -2.96 9.95 -1.02
CA GLY A 13 -2.07 9.16 -0.18
C GLY A 13 -2.18 7.70 -0.58
N ALA A 14 -1.05 7.00 -0.59
CA ALA A 14 -0.99 5.59 -0.98
C ALA A 14 0.09 4.87 -0.17
N ILE A 15 -0.24 3.69 0.33
CA ILE A 15 0.71 2.70 0.84
C ILE A 15 0.52 1.46 -0.01
N THR A 16 1.53 1.11 -0.80
CA THR A 16 1.48 -0.01 -1.74
C THR A 16 2.77 -0.82 -1.67
N SER A 17 2.79 -1.98 -2.32
CA SER A 17 4.02 -2.79 -2.50
C SER A 17 5.07 -2.11 -3.38
N LEU A 18 4.70 -1.00 -4.05
CA LEU A 18 5.57 -0.22 -4.94
C LEU A 18 6.07 1.09 -4.33
N GLY A 19 5.58 1.45 -3.14
CA GLY A 19 5.97 2.69 -2.44
C GLY A 19 5.01 3.07 -1.31
N HIS A 20 5.47 3.87 -0.35
CA HIS A 20 4.70 4.33 0.82
C HIS A 20 4.15 5.76 0.62
N THR A 21 4.19 6.24 -0.62
CA THR A 21 3.59 7.49 -1.08
C THR A 21 2.99 7.34 -2.47
N THR A 22 2.08 8.25 -2.83
CA THR A 22 1.54 8.35 -4.19
C THR A 22 2.65 8.55 -5.23
N ARG A 23 3.66 9.38 -4.92
CA ARG A 23 4.75 9.68 -5.84
C ARG A 23 5.60 8.44 -6.12
N GLU A 24 6.03 7.74 -5.09
CA GLU A 24 6.83 6.51 -5.25
C GLU A 24 6.08 5.44 -6.04
N THR A 25 4.80 5.23 -5.67
CA THR A 25 3.92 4.29 -6.38
C THR A 25 3.81 4.65 -7.85
N TRP A 26 3.56 5.94 -8.16
CA TRP A 26 3.40 6.41 -9.54
C TRP A 26 4.68 6.25 -10.37
N GLU A 27 5.84 6.61 -9.82
CA GLU A 27 7.13 6.43 -10.50
C GLU A 27 7.44 4.95 -10.74
N ALA A 28 7.04 4.06 -9.82
CA ALA A 28 7.21 2.62 -9.99
C ALA A 28 6.35 2.04 -11.10
N VAL A 29 5.07 2.43 -11.13
CA VAL A 29 4.14 2.01 -12.18
C VAL A 29 4.63 2.49 -13.55
N LYS A 30 5.03 3.76 -13.67
CA LYS A 30 5.59 4.30 -14.93
C LYS A 30 6.84 3.57 -15.39
N ALA A 31 7.68 3.12 -14.44
CA ALA A 31 8.88 2.35 -14.74
C ALA A 31 8.61 0.85 -14.97
N GLY A 32 7.34 0.40 -14.96
CA GLY A 32 6.99 -1.00 -15.17
C GLY A 32 7.45 -1.93 -14.05
N ARG A 33 7.69 -1.42 -12.84
CA ARG A 33 8.13 -2.24 -11.71
C ARG A 33 6.98 -3.11 -11.20
N SER A 34 7.29 -4.38 -10.90
CA SER A 34 6.36 -5.30 -10.25
C SER A 34 6.62 -5.33 -8.73
N GLY A 35 5.55 -5.27 -7.95
CA GLY A 35 5.59 -5.48 -6.49
C GLY A 35 5.43 -6.95 -6.08
N VAL A 36 5.19 -7.85 -7.06
CA VAL A 36 4.96 -9.27 -6.81
C VAL A 36 6.28 -9.98 -6.52
N ARG A 37 6.30 -10.74 -5.43
CA ARG A 37 7.44 -11.52 -4.96
C ARG A 37 6.97 -12.70 -4.12
N ARG A 38 7.90 -13.55 -3.67
CA ARG A 38 7.61 -14.61 -2.70
C ARG A 38 7.02 -14.01 -1.42
N VAL A 39 5.93 -14.59 -0.92
CA VAL A 39 5.29 -14.23 0.37
C VAL A 39 6.34 -14.23 1.48
N GLN A 40 6.36 -13.17 2.29
CA GLN A 40 7.26 -13.03 3.44
C GLN A 40 6.51 -12.93 4.77
N ALA A 41 5.18 -12.69 4.74
CA ALA A 41 4.38 -12.57 5.95
C ALA A 41 4.23 -13.89 6.74
N PHE A 42 4.41 -15.03 6.08
CA PHE A 42 4.32 -16.39 6.65
C PHE A 42 5.04 -17.38 5.73
N ASP A 43 5.17 -18.66 6.12
CA ASP A 43 5.73 -19.72 5.25
C ASP A 43 4.70 -20.19 4.20
N PRO A 44 4.91 -19.92 2.89
CA PRO A 44 3.97 -20.31 1.85
C PRO A 44 4.23 -21.73 1.30
N SER A 45 5.15 -22.52 1.86
CA SER A 45 5.59 -23.80 1.29
C SER A 45 4.45 -24.79 0.99
N GLY A 46 3.42 -24.82 1.83
CA GLY A 46 2.23 -25.68 1.67
C GLY A 46 1.14 -25.12 0.76
N MET A 47 1.31 -23.94 0.18
CA MET A 47 0.27 -23.29 -0.63
C MET A 47 0.48 -23.50 -2.13
N PRO A 48 -0.62 -23.63 -2.91
CA PRO A 48 -0.56 -23.67 -4.38
C PRO A 48 0.05 -22.41 -5.01
N SER A 49 -0.14 -21.23 -4.38
CA SER A 49 0.49 -19.98 -4.79
C SER A 49 1.40 -19.49 -3.67
N GLN A 50 2.63 -19.10 -4.02
CA GLN A 50 3.66 -18.69 -3.06
C GLN A 50 4.09 -17.24 -3.27
N VAL A 51 3.38 -16.48 -4.10
CA VAL A 51 3.68 -15.10 -4.45
C VAL A 51 2.56 -14.15 -4.06
N ALA A 52 2.92 -12.95 -3.64
CA ALA A 52 2.00 -11.87 -3.32
C ALA A 52 2.65 -10.49 -3.58
N SER A 53 1.83 -9.46 -3.58
CA SER A 53 2.25 -8.06 -3.71
C SER A 53 2.18 -7.37 -2.33
N GLU A 54 3.06 -7.80 -1.42
CA GLU A 54 3.04 -7.33 -0.02
C GLU A 54 3.61 -5.92 0.11
N VAL A 55 2.97 -5.09 0.94
CA VAL A 55 3.62 -3.91 1.52
C VAL A 55 4.67 -4.42 2.52
N VAL A 56 5.94 -4.04 2.30
CA VAL A 56 7.04 -4.32 3.24
C VAL A 56 7.58 -3.06 3.86
N ASP A 57 8.28 -3.26 4.98
CA ASP A 57 8.96 -2.20 5.74
C ASP A 57 8.02 -1.07 6.19
N PHE A 58 6.71 -1.30 6.17
CA PHE A 58 5.73 -0.36 6.68
C PHE A 58 5.77 -0.36 8.20
N LYS A 59 6.02 0.81 8.77
CA LYS A 59 6.04 1.07 10.21
C LYS A 59 4.84 1.92 10.57
N PRO A 60 3.76 1.36 11.16
CA PRO A 60 2.56 2.10 11.53
C PRO A 60 2.86 3.32 12.44
N GLU A 61 3.92 3.23 13.25
CA GLU A 61 4.37 4.28 14.17
C GLU A 61 4.81 5.57 13.48
N THR A 62 5.03 5.52 12.16
CA THR A 62 5.31 6.73 11.36
C THR A 62 4.06 7.57 11.08
N ARG A 63 2.86 7.04 11.38
CA ARG A 63 1.56 7.65 11.06
C ARG A 63 0.57 7.63 12.20
N LEU A 64 0.67 6.63 13.08
CA LEU A 64 -0.20 6.42 14.23
C LEU A 64 0.63 6.45 15.50
N ASP A 65 0.00 6.84 16.60
CA ASP A 65 0.65 6.61 17.89
C ASP A 65 0.76 5.11 18.19
N ARG A 66 1.69 4.73 19.07
CA ARG A 66 1.97 3.32 19.38
C ARG A 66 0.77 2.57 19.97
N LYS A 67 -0.08 3.24 20.74
CA LYS A 67 -1.27 2.64 21.37
C LYS A 67 -2.37 2.42 20.34
N GLU A 68 -2.54 3.35 19.41
CA GLU A 68 -3.44 3.22 18.25
C GLU A 68 -2.98 2.10 17.32
N ALA A 69 -1.70 2.10 16.92
CA ALA A 69 -1.14 1.09 16.01
C ALA A 69 -1.35 -0.35 16.52
N ARG A 70 -1.22 -0.59 17.82
CA ARG A 70 -1.43 -1.91 18.44
C ARG A 70 -2.88 -2.39 18.43
N ARG A 71 -3.84 -1.49 18.26
CA ARG A 71 -5.28 -1.80 18.26
C ARG A 71 -5.84 -2.00 16.86
N MET A 72 -5.04 -1.72 15.83
CA MET A 72 -5.41 -1.89 14.44
C MET A 72 -4.78 -3.17 13.89
N SER A 73 -5.53 -3.92 13.08
CA SER A 73 -4.94 -4.98 12.28
C SER A 73 -3.98 -4.37 11.26
N ARG A 74 -2.93 -5.12 10.92
CA ARG A 74 -2.26 -4.97 9.63
C ARG A 74 -3.20 -5.43 8.51
#